data_AF-A0ABD4LF27-F1
#
_entry.id   AF-A0ABD4LF27-F1
#
_cell.length_a   1.000
_cell.length_b   1.000
_cell.length_c   1.000
_cell.angle_alpha   90.00
_cell.angle_beta   90.00
_cell.angle_gamma   90.00
#
_symmetry.space_group_name_H-M   'P 1'
#
loop_
_entity.id
_entity.type
_entity.pdbx_description
1 polymer ?
#
loop_
_entity_poly.entity_id
_entity_poly.type
_entity_poly.pdbx_seq_one_letter_code
_entity_poly.pdbx_strand_id
1 'polypeptide(L)'
;MDRTLKITKLNIFLRIVLLPIVVGIIVGILTKLGQGILPGNWHSLANLGSVWLVPSFFVASLSYSKRTAMLSGILALLGMVLGYYGYAIVIKNVAHSIYFISVWIVCACIGGTIFGIAGFLWKDTTTPLHKFGSALLSGVFVTDGLHILLNFEDYSHMLPVGYTEVIVGIILILVLERSNAYRVSSFLMMIPITILGLIGYNLLSLFT
;
A
#
# COMPACT_ATOMS: atom_id res chain seq x y z
N MET A 1 -10.94 -28.73 -27.43
CA MET A 1 -10.69 -27.28 -27.29
C MET A 1 -11.13 -26.69 -25.95
N ASP A 2 -11.82 -27.45 -25.07
CA ASP A 2 -12.54 -26.91 -23.91
C ASP A 2 -11.75 -26.89 -22.58
N ARG A 3 -10.86 -27.88 -22.37
CA ARG A 3 -10.11 -28.04 -21.10
C ARG A 3 -9.06 -26.96 -20.87
N THR A 4 -8.32 -26.57 -21.91
CA THR A 4 -7.27 -25.54 -21.85
C THR A 4 -7.85 -24.15 -21.53
N LEU A 5 -8.99 -23.80 -22.15
CA LEU A 5 -9.68 -22.54 -21.90
C LEU A 5 -10.18 -22.47 -20.45
N LYS A 6 -10.72 -23.58 -19.92
CA LYS A 6 -11.19 -23.69 -18.53
C LYS A 6 -10.06 -23.50 -17.52
N ILE A 7 -8.90 -24.12 -17.76
CA ILE A 7 -7.70 -23.97 -16.91
C ILE A 7 -7.21 -22.51 -16.92
N THR A 8 -7.18 -21.86 -18.09
CA THR A 8 -6.77 -20.46 -18.21
C THR A 8 -7.71 -19.52 -17.45
N LYS A 9 -9.03 -19.70 -17.60
CA LYS A 9 -10.03 -18.89 -16.87
C LYS A 9 -9.92 -19.09 -15.35
N LEU A 10 -9.74 -20.33 -14.90
CA LEU A 10 -9.56 -20.64 -13.47
C LEU A 10 -8.29 -19.98 -12.90
N ASN A 11 -7.17 -20.07 -13.62
CA ASN A 11 -5.91 -19.44 -13.22
C ASN A 11 -6.02 -17.90 -13.16
N ILE A 12 -6.77 -17.30 -14.07
CA ILE A 12 -7.06 -15.86 -14.05
C ILE A 12 -7.90 -15.51 -12.83
N PHE A 13 -8.99 -16.23 -12.58
CA PHE A 13 -9.85 -15.97 -11.42
C PHE A 13 -9.09 -16.11 -10.10
N LEU A 14 -8.31 -17.18 -9.95
CA LEU A 14 -7.47 -17.40 -8.77
C LEU A 14 -6.50 -16.25 -8.54
N ARG A 15 -5.80 -15.80 -9.58
CA ARG A 15 -4.77 -14.76 -9.47
C ARG A 15 -5.33 -13.35 -9.28
N ILE A 16 -6.42 -13.00 -9.97
CA ILE A 16 -6.94 -11.63 -10.01
C ILE A 16 -8.00 -11.37 -8.94
N VAL A 17 -8.67 -12.42 -8.45
CA VAL A 17 -9.80 -12.26 -7.51
C VAL A 17 -9.50 -12.93 -6.18
N LEU A 18 -9.26 -14.24 -6.15
CA LEU A 18 -9.14 -14.96 -4.88
C LEU A 18 -7.86 -14.61 -4.13
N LEU A 19 -6.71 -14.60 -4.81
CA LEU A 19 -5.42 -14.31 -4.19
C LEU A 19 -5.40 -12.92 -3.52
N PRO A 20 -5.81 -11.81 -4.17
CA PRO A 20 -5.84 -10.50 -3.52
C PRO A 20 -6.74 -10.46 -2.30
N ILE A 21 -7.94 -11.07 -2.36
CA ILE A 21 -8.88 -11.10 -1.24
C ILE A 21 -8.26 -11.85 -0.05
N VAL A 22 -7.70 -13.03 -0.30
CA VAL A 22 -7.10 -13.87 0.76
C VAL A 22 -5.90 -13.18 1.38
N VAL A 23 -4.98 -12.66 0.56
CA VAL A 23 -3.81 -11.90 1.05
C VAL A 23 -4.28 -10.68 1.84
N GLY A 24 -5.27 -9.95 1.32
CA GLY A 24 -5.82 -8.78 1.99
C GLY A 24 -6.38 -9.12 3.37
N ILE A 25 -7.26 -10.12 3.46
CA ILE A 25 -7.87 -10.53 4.73
C ILE A 25 -6.79 -10.93 5.74
N ILE A 26 -5.82 -11.76 5.33
CA ILE A 26 -4.73 -12.19 6.20
C ILE A 26 -3.94 -10.99 6.71
N VAL A 27 -3.53 -10.08 5.81
CA VAL A 27 -2.79 -8.88 6.21
C VAL A 27 -3.61 -7.99 7.14
N GLY A 28 -4.90 -7.77 6.86
CA GLY A 28 -5.76 -6.96 7.74
C GLY A 28 -5.88 -7.52 9.16
N ILE A 29 -6.00 -8.85 9.30
CA ILE A 29 -5.99 -9.54 10.60
C ILE A 29 -4.62 -9.35 11.29
N LEU A 30 -3.53 -9.57 10.56
CA LEU A 30 -2.16 -9.42 11.08
C LEU A 30 -1.87 -7.99 11.51
N THR A 31 -2.38 -6.98 10.79
CA THR A 31 -2.29 -5.57 11.19
C THR A 31 -2.96 -5.35 12.54
N LYS A 32 -4.19 -5.83 12.72
CA LYS A 32 -4.91 -5.66 13.99
C LYS A 32 -4.23 -6.38 15.15
N LEU A 33 -3.68 -7.57 14.89
CA LEU A 33 -2.87 -8.31 15.86
C LEU A 33 -1.59 -7.56 16.22
N GLY A 34 -0.87 -7.07 15.21
CA GLY A 34 0.37 -6.29 15.35
C GLY A 34 0.17 -5.06 16.22
N GLN A 35 -0.90 -4.29 15.97
CA GLN A 35 -1.27 -3.16 16.84
C GLN A 35 -1.50 -3.56 18.30
N GLY A 36 -2.02 -4.76 18.56
CA GLY A 36 -2.31 -5.22 19.91
C GLY A 36 -1.10 -5.73 20.68
N ILE A 37 -0.01 -6.08 20.00
CA ILE A 37 1.18 -6.70 20.63
C ILE A 37 2.43 -5.81 20.58
N LEU A 38 2.51 -4.88 19.62
CA LEU A 38 3.69 -4.04 19.45
C LEU A 38 3.72 -2.93 20.51
N PRO A 39 4.87 -2.70 21.18
CA PRO A 39 4.98 -1.74 22.26
C PRO A 39 5.12 -0.30 21.75
N GLY A 40 4.78 0.67 22.60
CA GLY A 40 5.04 2.09 22.35
C GLY A 40 4.49 2.52 20.98
N ASN A 41 5.26 3.30 20.22
CA ASN A 41 4.80 3.85 18.93
C ASN A 41 4.81 2.83 17.77
N TRP A 42 5.32 1.62 18.00
CA TRP A 42 5.38 0.58 16.97
C TRP A 42 3.99 0.01 16.63
N HIS A 43 3.01 0.15 17.53
CA HIS A 43 1.62 -0.17 17.20
C HIS A 43 1.10 0.69 16.03
N SER A 44 1.47 1.97 15.96
CA SER A 44 1.08 2.87 14.87
C SER A 44 1.68 2.43 13.55
N LEU A 45 2.95 1.97 13.55
CA LEU A 45 3.64 1.47 12.35
C LEU A 45 2.89 0.31 11.68
N ALA A 46 2.33 -0.62 12.48
CA ALA A 46 1.57 -1.74 11.93
C ALA A 46 0.34 -1.31 11.12
N ASN A 47 -0.18 -0.10 11.37
CA ASN A 47 -1.42 0.40 10.78
C ASN A 47 -1.22 1.77 10.10
N LEU A 48 -0.14 1.93 9.35
CA LEU A 48 0.05 3.07 8.46
C LEU A 48 -0.56 2.82 7.08
N GLY A 49 -1.06 3.90 6.47
CA GLY A 49 -1.58 3.86 5.10
C GLY A 49 -0.54 3.33 4.12
N SER A 50 0.69 3.85 4.15
CA SER A 50 1.83 3.40 3.35
C SER A 50 2.03 1.87 3.39
N VAL A 51 2.00 1.28 4.58
CA VAL A 51 2.19 -0.17 4.81
C VAL A 51 1.11 -1.00 4.14
N TRP A 52 -0.13 -0.55 4.14
CA TRP A 52 -1.24 -1.26 3.49
C TRP A 52 -1.12 -1.28 1.96
N LEU A 53 -0.42 -0.30 1.37
CA LEU A 53 -0.25 -0.21 -0.08
C LEU A 53 0.74 -1.26 -0.62
N VAL A 54 1.64 -1.78 0.22
CA VAL A 54 2.65 -2.78 -0.14
C VAL A 54 2.04 -4.09 -0.67
N PRO A 55 1.17 -4.81 0.06
CA PRO A 55 0.53 -6.03 -0.45
C PRO A 55 -0.36 -5.74 -1.68
N SER A 56 -1.04 -4.59 -1.73
CA SER A 56 -1.83 -4.18 -2.90
C SER A 56 -0.96 -4.08 -4.16
N PHE A 57 0.17 -3.38 -4.06
CA PHE A 57 1.17 -3.24 -5.11
C PHE A 57 1.69 -4.60 -5.60
N PHE A 58 2.15 -5.46 -4.69
CA PHE A 58 2.77 -6.72 -5.09
C PHE A 58 1.78 -7.71 -5.68
N VAL A 59 0.59 -7.86 -5.10
CA VAL A 59 -0.41 -8.79 -5.67
C VAL A 59 -0.87 -8.29 -7.04
N ALA A 60 -1.10 -6.98 -7.19
CA ALA A 60 -1.50 -6.40 -8.47
C ALA A 60 -0.42 -6.53 -9.57
N SER A 61 0.87 -6.58 -9.21
CA SER A 61 1.95 -6.86 -10.17
C SER A 61 1.78 -8.19 -10.90
N LEU A 62 1.06 -9.16 -10.33
CA LEU A 62 0.79 -10.46 -10.96
C LEU A 62 -0.25 -10.38 -12.09
N SER A 63 -0.86 -9.20 -12.29
CA SER A 63 -1.87 -8.96 -13.31
C SER A 63 -1.30 -8.95 -14.72
N TYR A 64 -2.20 -9.12 -15.71
CA TYR A 64 -1.88 -9.14 -17.13
C TYR A 64 -2.35 -7.88 -17.89
N SER A 65 -3.14 -7.02 -17.24
CA SER A 65 -3.57 -5.73 -17.79
C SER A 65 -3.70 -4.69 -16.68
N LYS A 66 -3.70 -3.40 -17.05
CA LYS A 66 -3.94 -2.29 -16.12
C LYS A 66 -5.29 -2.43 -15.39
N ARG A 67 -6.35 -2.80 -16.12
CA ARG A 67 -7.70 -2.98 -15.53
C ARG A 67 -7.73 -4.07 -14.47
N THR A 68 -7.10 -5.21 -14.75
CA THR A 68 -7.02 -6.32 -13.79
C THR A 68 -6.11 -5.98 -12.61
N ALA A 69 -5.10 -5.14 -12.82
CA ALA A 69 -4.24 -4.67 -11.74
C ALA A 69 -4.96 -3.71 -10.80
N MET A 70 -5.75 -2.77 -11.34
CA MET A 70 -6.65 -1.93 -10.55
C MET A 70 -7.61 -2.78 -9.71
N LEU A 71 -8.30 -3.74 -10.35
CA LEU A 71 -9.22 -4.63 -9.64
C LEU A 71 -8.51 -5.42 -8.54
N SER A 72 -7.35 -6.01 -8.85
CA SER A 72 -6.54 -6.76 -7.89
C SER A 72 -6.12 -5.90 -6.69
N GLY A 73 -5.66 -4.66 -6.93
CA GLY A 73 -5.23 -3.75 -5.86
C GLY A 73 -6.41 -3.29 -4.98
N ILE A 74 -7.56 -3.00 -5.59
CA ILE A 74 -8.80 -2.68 -4.87
C ILE A 74 -9.23 -3.87 -4.00
N LEU A 75 -9.30 -5.08 -4.57
CA LEU A 75 -9.70 -6.28 -3.85
C LEU A 75 -8.75 -6.61 -2.70
N ALA A 76 -7.44 -6.38 -2.86
CA ALA A 76 -6.48 -6.53 -1.78
C ALA A 76 -6.78 -5.58 -0.61
N LEU A 77 -6.96 -4.27 -0.88
CA LEU A 77 -7.22 -3.28 0.17
C LEU A 77 -8.60 -3.46 0.81
N LEU A 78 -9.64 -3.79 0.03
CA LEU A 78 -10.94 -4.14 0.59
C LEU A 78 -10.85 -5.39 1.46
N GLY A 79 -10.05 -6.38 1.05
CA GLY A 79 -9.73 -7.56 1.86
C GLY A 79 -9.06 -7.18 3.18
N MET A 80 -8.11 -6.25 3.17
CA MET A 80 -7.48 -5.74 4.40
C MET A 80 -8.46 -5.01 5.32
N VAL A 81 -9.31 -4.14 4.77
CA VAL A 81 -10.37 -3.46 5.54
C VAL A 81 -11.30 -4.49 6.17
N LEU A 82 -11.74 -5.49 5.40
CA LEU A 82 -12.59 -6.58 5.89
C LEU A 82 -11.90 -7.41 6.97
N GLY A 83 -10.64 -7.80 6.76
CA GLY A 83 -9.87 -8.59 7.72
C GLY A 83 -9.64 -7.83 9.04
N TYR A 84 -9.25 -6.56 8.94
CA TYR A 84 -8.99 -5.70 10.09
C TYR A 84 -10.25 -5.46 10.93
N TYR A 85 -11.32 -4.95 10.32
CA TYR A 85 -12.55 -4.63 11.04
C TYR A 85 -13.34 -5.88 11.40
N GLY A 86 -13.37 -6.88 10.51
CA GLY A 86 -14.02 -8.17 10.79
C GLY A 86 -13.41 -8.86 12.01
N TYR A 87 -12.08 -8.90 12.09
CA TYR A 87 -11.41 -9.44 13.28
C TYR A 87 -11.68 -8.59 14.53
N ALA A 88 -11.59 -7.26 14.44
CA ALA A 88 -11.82 -6.38 15.58
C ALA A 88 -13.26 -6.49 16.13
N ILE A 89 -14.27 -6.53 15.25
CA ILE A 89 -15.67 -6.58 15.65
C ILE A 89 -16.07 -7.99 16.12
N VAL A 90 -15.77 -9.02 15.33
CA VAL A 90 -16.28 -10.38 15.59
C VAL A 90 -15.46 -11.12 16.66
N ILE A 91 -14.14 -10.94 16.68
CA ILE A 91 -13.25 -11.70 17.57
C ILE A 91 -12.89 -10.89 18.82
N LYS A 92 -12.66 -9.59 18.68
CA LYS A 92 -12.29 -8.72 19.82
C LYS A 92 -13.48 -8.00 20.45
N ASN A 93 -14.69 -8.10 19.88
CA ASN A 93 -15.90 -7.40 20.36
C ASN A 93 -15.68 -5.89 20.53
N VAL A 94 -14.87 -5.29 19.66
CA VAL A 94 -14.62 -3.84 19.66
C VAL A 94 -15.51 -3.18 18.62
N ALA A 95 -16.41 -2.30 19.09
CA ALA A 95 -17.25 -1.51 18.21
C ALA A 95 -16.41 -0.51 17.40
N HIS A 96 -16.72 -0.37 16.12
CA HIS A 96 -16.11 0.61 15.23
C HIS A 96 -17.18 1.41 14.51
N SER A 97 -16.92 2.70 14.30
CA SER A 97 -17.84 3.59 13.60
C SER A 97 -17.95 3.20 12.12
N ILE A 98 -19.19 3.08 11.63
CA ILE A 98 -19.46 2.81 10.23
C ILE A 98 -18.92 3.92 9.33
N TYR A 99 -18.90 5.17 9.81
CA TYR A 99 -18.34 6.30 9.10
C TYR A 99 -16.85 6.08 8.78
N PHE A 100 -16.05 5.68 9.77
CA PHE A 100 -14.63 5.42 9.56
C PHE A 100 -14.40 4.21 8.63
N ILE A 101 -15.21 3.15 8.76
CA ILE A 101 -15.15 2.00 7.84
C ILE A 101 -15.43 2.47 6.40
N SER A 102 -16.45 3.31 6.19
CA SER A 102 -16.77 3.86 4.87
C SER A 102 -15.64 4.71 4.30
N VAL A 103 -14.98 5.56 5.11
CA VAL A 103 -13.81 6.32 4.68
C VAL A 103 -12.71 5.38 4.19
N TRP A 104 -12.39 4.33 4.94
CA TRP A 104 -11.35 3.37 4.55
C TRP A 104 -11.71 2.55 3.32
N ILE A 105 -12.99 2.25 3.09
CA ILE A 105 -13.45 1.63 1.83
C ILE A 105 -13.19 2.55 0.64
N VAL A 106 -13.47 3.85 0.78
CA VAL A 106 -13.19 4.84 -0.29
C VAL A 106 -11.68 4.94 -0.54
N CYS A 107 -10.88 5.04 0.52
CA CYS A 107 -9.42 5.02 0.43
C CYS A 107 -8.90 3.73 -0.22
N ALA A 108 -9.48 2.57 0.09
CA ALA A 108 -9.13 1.29 -0.51
C ALA A 108 -9.39 1.26 -2.01
N CYS A 109 -10.51 1.84 -2.47
CA CYS A 109 -10.81 1.95 -3.90
C CYS A 109 -9.80 2.86 -4.64
N ILE A 110 -9.49 4.02 -4.06
CA ILE A 110 -8.58 5.01 -4.64
C ILE A 110 -7.13 4.48 -4.62
N GLY A 111 -6.64 4.12 -3.44
CA GLY A 111 -5.29 3.58 -3.25
C GLY A 111 -5.09 2.29 -4.04
N GLY A 112 -6.09 1.40 -4.08
CA GLY A 112 -6.01 0.13 -4.80
C GLY A 112 -5.93 0.32 -6.30
N THR A 113 -6.63 1.33 -6.83
CA THR A 113 -6.51 1.73 -8.24
C THR A 113 -5.10 2.20 -8.55
N ILE A 114 -4.60 3.17 -7.77
CA ILE A 114 -3.31 3.82 -7.99
C ILE A 114 -2.15 2.82 -7.83
N PHE A 115 -2.11 2.10 -6.71
CA PHE A 115 -1.05 1.16 -6.39
C PHE A 115 -1.17 -0.15 -7.14
N GLY A 116 -2.38 -0.52 -7.55
CA GLY A 116 -2.59 -1.61 -8.49
C GLY A 116 -1.90 -1.34 -9.83
N ILE A 117 -2.11 -0.13 -10.39
CA ILE A 117 -1.41 0.30 -11.61
C ILE A 117 0.09 0.38 -11.38
N ALA A 118 0.53 0.94 -10.26
CA ALA A 118 1.96 1.07 -9.93
C ALA A 118 2.66 -0.29 -9.91
N GLY A 119 2.07 -1.30 -9.26
CA GLY A 119 2.59 -2.66 -9.25
C GLY A 119 2.64 -3.30 -10.63
N PHE A 120 1.64 -3.05 -11.47
CA PHE A 120 1.64 -3.50 -12.86
C PHE A 120 2.74 -2.85 -13.70
N LEU A 121 2.95 -1.54 -13.55
CA LEU A 121 4.01 -0.82 -14.27
C LEU A 121 5.41 -1.28 -13.83
N TRP A 122 5.63 -1.47 -12.54
CA TRP A 122 6.90 -1.96 -11.99
C TRP A 122 7.28 -3.38 -12.45
N LYS A 123 6.32 -4.21 -12.85
CA LYS A 123 6.66 -5.54 -13.37
C LYS A 123 7.35 -5.47 -14.74
N ASP A 124 7.03 -4.47 -15.55
CA ASP A 124 7.47 -4.39 -16.93
C ASP A 124 8.74 -3.54 -17.07
N THR A 125 9.91 -4.17 -16.94
CA THR A 125 11.21 -3.50 -17.05
C THR A 125 11.52 -2.99 -18.46
N THR A 126 10.71 -3.31 -19.47
CA THR A 126 10.97 -2.91 -20.87
C THR A 126 10.48 -1.49 -21.16
N THR A 127 9.60 -0.95 -20.32
CA THR A 127 9.02 0.39 -20.48
C THR A 127 9.69 1.42 -19.57
N PRO A 128 9.87 2.68 -20.03
CA PRO A 128 10.31 3.76 -19.15
C PRO A 128 9.32 4.05 -18.02
N LEU A 129 8.08 3.55 -18.10
CA LEU A 129 7.08 3.68 -17.05
C LEU A 129 7.36 2.79 -15.82
N HIS A 130 8.25 1.80 -15.94
CA HIS A 130 8.69 0.91 -14.86
C HIS A 130 9.01 1.66 -13.55
N LYS A 131 9.86 2.69 -13.67
CA LYS A 131 10.36 3.49 -12.53
C LYS A 131 9.25 4.15 -11.72
N PHE A 132 8.09 4.44 -12.33
CA PHE A 132 6.98 5.06 -11.61
C PHE A 132 6.40 4.14 -10.55
N GLY A 133 6.42 2.82 -10.78
CA GLY A 133 5.88 1.87 -9.82
C GLY A 133 6.68 1.85 -8.52
N SER A 134 7.98 1.59 -8.61
CA SER A 134 8.87 1.59 -7.43
C SER A 134 8.97 2.98 -6.78
N ALA A 135 9.01 4.05 -7.58
CA ALA A 135 9.11 5.41 -7.07
C ALA A 135 7.84 5.86 -6.34
N LEU A 136 6.66 5.43 -6.79
CA LEU A 136 5.41 5.75 -6.12
C LEU A 136 5.29 5.06 -4.77
N LEU A 137 5.60 3.76 -4.71
CA LEU A 137 5.59 3.03 -3.45
C LEU A 137 6.59 3.62 -2.45
N SER A 138 7.83 3.81 -2.89
CA SER A 138 8.88 4.38 -2.05
C SER A 138 8.58 5.82 -1.64
N GLY A 139 8.06 6.63 -2.56
CA GLY A 139 7.75 8.03 -2.33
C GLY A 139 6.66 8.25 -1.30
N VAL A 140 5.65 7.37 -1.21
CA VAL A 140 4.62 7.48 -0.16
C VAL A 140 5.20 7.18 1.22
N PHE A 141 6.06 6.15 1.36
CA PHE A 141 6.78 5.91 2.62
C PHE A 141 7.64 7.11 3.03
N VAL A 142 8.42 7.67 2.09
CA VAL A 142 9.23 8.86 2.37
C VAL A 142 8.34 10.06 2.72
N THR A 143 7.20 10.23 2.05
CA THR A 143 6.25 11.32 2.36
C THR A 143 5.71 11.20 3.78
N ASP A 144 5.17 10.04 4.14
CA ASP A 144 4.58 9.81 5.47
C ASP A 144 5.65 10.01 6.57
N GLY A 145 6.84 9.47 6.35
CA GLY A 145 7.95 9.64 7.27
C GLY A 145 8.42 11.10 7.41
N LEU A 146 8.57 11.82 6.29
CA LEU A 146 8.92 13.24 6.33
C LEU A 146 7.83 14.10 6.94
N HIS A 147 6.55 13.81 6.71
CA HIS A 147 5.45 14.55 7.32
C HIS A 147 5.53 14.48 8.85
N ILE A 148 5.78 13.29 9.41
CA ILE A 148 6.00 13.08 10.85
C ILE A 148 7.20 13.89 11.34
N LEU A 149 8.34 13.84 10.63
CA LEU A 149 9.58 14.49 11.04
C LEU A 149 9.52 16.02 10.94
N LEU A 150 8.82 16.56 9.94
CA LEU A 150 8.66 18.00 9.73
C LEU A 150 7.66 18.63 10.71
N ASN A 151 6.69 17.85 11.20
CA ASN A 151 5.69 18.29 12.18
C ASN A 151 5.98 17.70 13.57
N PHE A 152 7.26 17.72 13.98
CA PHE A 152 7.72 17.06 15.19
C PHE A 152 7.06 17.57 16.49
N GLU A 153 6.53 18.78 16.51
CA GLU A 153 5.82 19.32 17.67
C GLU A 153 4.58 18.48 18.00
N ASP A 154 3.80 18.11 16.98
CA ASP A 154 2.61 17.27 17.10
C ASP A 154 2.97 15.77 17.19
N TYR A 155 4.08 15.36 16.56
CA TYR A 155 4.47 13.96 16.38
C TYR A 155 5.74 13.55 17.12
N SER A 156 6.15 14.26 18.17
CA SER A 156 7.40 14.00 18.92
C SER A 156 7.53 12.55 19.42
N HIS A 157 6.41 11.93 19.79
CA HIS A 157 6.36 10.52 20.18
C HIS A 157 6.54 9.56 18.98
N MET A 158 6.18 9.95 17.76
CA MET A 158 6.27 9.11 16.56
C MET A 158 7.57 9.25 15.77
N LEU A 159 8.56 10.01 16.24
CA LEU A 159 9.83 10.20 15.51
C LEU A 159 10.51 8.89 15.06
N PRO A 160 10.59 7.82 15.89
CA PRO A 160 11.15 6.54 15.44
C PRO A 160 10.40 5.94 14.24
N VAL A 161 9.07 6.12 14.20
CA VAL A 161 8.22 5.68 13.07
C VAL A 161 8.54 6.50 11.84
N GLY A 162 8.65 7.82 11.97
CA GLY A 162 9.02 8.72 10.86
C GLY A 162 10.37 8.35 10.22
N TYR A 163 11.41 8.12 11.03
CA TYR A 163 12.70 7.65 10.52
C TYR A 163 12.59 6.28 9.84
N THR A 164 11.83 5.36 10.43
CA THR A 164 11.63 4.01 9.87
C THR A 164 10.97 4.08 8.49
N GLU A 165 9.91 4.88 8.34
CA GLU A 165 9.22 5.06 7.06
C GLU A 165 10.15 5.61 5.97
N VAL A 166 10.95 6.65 6.28
CA VAL A 166 11.94 7.18 5.32
C VAL A 166 12.97 6.12 4.93
N ILE A 167 13.51 5.38 5.90
CA ILE A 167 14.49 4.32 5.66
C ILE A 167 13.89 3.22 4.79
N VAL A 168 12.67 2.77 5.11
CA VAL A 168 11.95 1.75 4.33
C VAL A 168 11.72 2.24 2.90
N GLY A 169 11.28 3.48 2.71
CA GLY A 169 11.11 4.08 1.38
C GLY A 169 12.40 4.04 0.55
N ILE A 170 13.54 4.38 1.15
CA ILE A 170 14.85 4.32 0.46
C ILE A 170 15.22 2.87 0.13
N ILE A 171 15.07 1.95 1.09
CA ILE A 171 15.39 0.52 0.92
C ILE A 171 14.52 -0.11 -0.17
N LEU A 172 13.25 0.27 -0.28
CA LEU A 172 12.33 -0.26 -1.29
C LEU A 172 12.89 -0.07 -2.71
N ILE A 173 13.42 1.11 -3.06
CA ILE A 173 14.05 1.30 -4.38
C ILE A 173 15.26 0.39 -4.54
N LEU A 174 16.12 0.26 -3.52
CA LEU A 174 17.32 -0.56 -3.60
C LEU A 174 17.02 -2.05 -3.80
N VAL A 175 15.93 -2.54 -3.20
CA VAL A 175 15.47 -3.93 -3.28
C VAL A 175 14.68 -4.21 -4.56
N LEU A 176 13.78 -3.31 -4.93
CA LEU A 176 12.90 -3.47 -6.10
C LEU A 176 13.67 -3.31 -7.42
N GLU A 177 14.68 -2.45 -7.46
CA GLU A 177 15.43 -2.14 -8.67
C GLU A 177 16.76 -2.90 -8.75
N ARG A 178 16.90 -3.69 -9.82
CA ARG A 178 18.06 -4.57 -10.03
C ARG A 178 19.27 -3.87 -10.65
N SER A 179 19.07 -2.79 -11.40
CA SER A 179 20.16 -2.05 -12.06
C SER A 179 20.38 -0.68 -11.42
N ASN A 180 21.62 -0.21 -11.41
CA ASN A 180 21.94 1.12 -10.88
C ASN A 180 21.26 2.23 -11.69
N ALA A 181 21.09 2.03 -13.01
CA ALA A 181 20.37 2.99 -13.86
C ALA A 181 18.90 3.15 -13.43
N TYR A 182 18.20 2.04 -13.16
CA TYR A 182 16.82 2.12 -12.67
C TYR A 182 16.75 2.63 -11.24
N ARG A 183 17.67 2.26 -10.34
CA ARG A 183 17.75 2.84 -8.99
C ARG A 183 17.82 4.36 -9.03
N VAL A 184 18.76 4.92 -9.79
CA VAL A 184 18.92 6.38 -9.92
C VAL A 184 17.66 7.00 -10.53
N SER A 185 17.12 6.43 -11.61
CA SER A 185 15.92 6.97 -12.25
C SER A 185 14.69 6.94 -11.33
N SER A 186 14.52 5.87 -10.54
CA SER A 186 13.45 5.74 -9.56
C SER A 186 13.64 6.70 -8.38
N PHE A 187 14.86 6.90 -7.88
CA PHE A 187 15.14 7.91 -6.85
C PHE A 187 14.82 9.32 -7.34
N LEU A 188 15.22 9.67 -8.56
CA LEU A 188 14.88 10.97 -9.16
C LEU A 188 13.37 11.15 -9.32
N MET A 189 12.65 10.08 -9.70
CA MET A 189 11.20 10.11 -9.84
C MET A 189 10.47 10.16 -8.47
N MET A 190 11.09 9.65 -7.41
CA MET A 190 10.54 9.68 -6.05
C MET A 190 10.45 11.11 -5.49
N ILE A 191 11.37 12.01 -5.88
CA ILE A 191 11.41 13.40 -5.42
C ILE A 191 10.10 14.15 -5.70
N PRO A 192 9.62 14.27 -6.96
CA PRO A 192 8.36 14.97 -7.24
C PRO A 192 7.16 14.29 -6.59
N ILE A 193 7.16 12.96 -6.44
CA ILE A 193 6.10 12.21 -5.74
C ILE A 193 6.06 12.62 -4.26
N THR A 194 7.22 12.70 -3.63
CA THR A 194 7.35 13.09 -2.23
C THR A 194 6.87 14.52 -2.02
N ILE A 195 7.28 15.44 -2.89
CA ILE A 195 6.84 16.85 -2.84
C ILE A 195 5.31 16.95 -2.98
N LEU A 196 4.73 16.24 -3.96
CA LEU A 196 3.28 16.24 -4.15
C LEU A 196 2.54 15.67 -2.93
N GLY A 197 3.08 14.61 -2.32
CA GLY A 197 2.53 14.03 -1.10
C GLY A 197 2.55 15.02 0.08
N LEU A 198 3.67 15.73 0.28
CA LEU A 198 3.79 16.76 1.32
C LEU A 198 2.84 17.95 1.09
N ILE A 199 2.67 18.37 -0.17
CA ILE A 199 1.65 19.36 -0.54
C ILE A 199 0.26 18.83 -0.19
N GLY A 200 -0.01 17.55 -0.46
CA GLY A 200 -1.28 16.90 -0.10
C GLY A 200 -1.56 16.97 1.41
N TYR A 201 -0.57 16.66 2.25
CA TYR A 201 -0.68 16.80 3.70
C TYR A 201 -0.98 18.25 4.13
N ASN A 202 -0.25 19.21 3.57
CA ASN A 202 -0.47 20.63 3.88
C ASN A 202 -1.84 21.14 3.42
N LEU A 203 -2.38 20.62 2.32
CA LEU A 203 -3.74 20.94 1.88
C LEU A 203 -4.77 20.31 2.80
N LEU A 204 -4.55 19.06 3.23
CA LEU A 204 -5.44 18.36 4.15
C LEU A 204 -5.54 19.10 5.49
N SER A 205 -4.41 19.60 6.01
CA SER A 205 -4.38 20.34 7.27
C SER A 205 -5.13 21.68 7.24
N LEU A 206 -5.49 22.19 6.05
CA LEU A 206 -6.36 23.38 5.95
C LEU A 206 -7.82 23.07 6.27
N PHE A 207 -8.20 21.79 6.31
CA PHE A 207 -9.58 21.33 6.52
C PHE A 207 -9.79 20.62 7.86
N THR A 208 -8.74 20.47 8.67
CA THR A 208 -8.75 19.77 9.98
C THR A 208 -8.24 20.68 11.07
#